data_AF-A0A4D4KRH6-F1
#
_entry.id   AF-A0A4D4KRH6-F1
#
_cell.length_a   1.000
_cell.length_b   1.000
_cell.length_c   1.000
_cell.angle_alpha   90.00
_cell.angle_beta   90.00
_cell.angle_gamma   90.00
#
_symmetry.space_group_name_H-M   'P 1'
#
loop_
_entity.id
_entity.type
_entity.pdbx_description
1 polymer ?
#
loop_
_entity_poly.entity_id
_entity_poly.type
_entity_poly.pdbx_seq_one_letter_code
_entity_poly.pdbx_strand_id
1 'polypeptide(L)'
;MLTRSFRRLLLAACALASALMLAGCGGDGEKSEGNDASAKDRSAEVRLEEACGGVFDKKIAAEAARSGVDRVTPVKSESPAEAAAGLSKETTWGTGHDLCFLENGRGEELMSLDVAWVAHPVPGGDSVRASVGKPIGGSAGSLEVRCGLNERRTGDRYALEFTLRDAVTVSAHSHAKLLIATAKKVTSAMACQKQPQYPAPESVAPVPKPDKYGRVAR
;
A
#
# COMPACT_ATOMS: atom_id res chain seq x y z
N MET A 1 0.20 -39.47 -33.46
CA MET A 1 1.09 -38.92 -34.51
C MET A 1 2.31 -38.32 -33.82
N LEU A 2 3.47 -38.95 -34.03
CA LEU A 2 4.79 -38.55 -33.52
C LEU A 2 5.65 -38.19 -34.72
N THR A 3 6.15 -36.95 -34.80
CA THR A 3 7.20 -36.51 -35.72
C THR A 3 8.01 -35.42 -35.02
N ARG A 4 9.14 -35.77 -34.37
CA ARG A 4 10.54 -35.78 -34.87
C ARG A 4 11.12 -34.41 -35.28
N SER A 5 12.16 -34.05 -34.51
CA SER A 5 13.48 -33.57 -34.96
C SER A 5 13.64 -32.14 -35.49
N PHE A 6 14.46 -31.34 -34.80
CA PHE A 6 15.65 -30.72 -35.42
C PHE A 6 16.80 -30.56 -34.41
N ARG A 7 17.94 -31.21 -34.70
CA ARG A 7 19.26 -31.00 -34.09
C ARG A 7 19.99 -29.88 -34.83
N ARG A 8 20.80 -29.08 -34.12
CA ARG A 8 22.03 -28.46 -34.67
C ARG A 8 23.17 -28.57 -33.63
N LEU A 9 24.14 -29.43 -33.94
CA LEU A 9 25.56 -29.31 -33.57
C LEU A 9 26.17 -28.18 -34.44
N LEU A 10 27.35 -27.54 -34.26
CA LEU A 10 28.64 -27.75 -33.58
C LEU A 10 29.40 -26.40 -33.81
N LEU A 11 30.27 -25.86 -32.93
CA LEU A 11 31.73 -25.96 -33.04
C LEU A 11 32.43 -25.09 -31.95
N ALA A 12 33.50 -25.67 -31.40
CA ALA A 12 34.57 -25.10 -30.57
C ALA A 12 35.45 -24.12 -31.40
N ALA A 13 36.50 -23.40 -30.96
CA ALA A 13 37.31 -23.20 -29.75
C ALA A 13 38.18 -21.95 -30.02
N CYS A 14 38.74 -21.29 -29.00
CA CYS A 14 40.19 -21.11 -28.79
C CYS A 14 40.51 -19.98 -27.81
N ALA A 15 41.52 -20.28 -27.00
CA ALA A 15 42.04 -19.53 -25.88
C ALA A 15 42.88 -18.31 -26.29
N LEU A 16 43.07 -17.40 -25.34
CA LEU A 16 44.35 -16.71 -25.18
C LEU A 16 44.58 -16.42 -23.68
N ALA A 17 45.52 -17.18 -23.13
CA ALA A 17 46.18 -16.86 -21.88
C ALA A 17 47.06 -15.63 -22.07
N SER A 18 47.14 -14.78 -21.05
CA SER A 18 48.27 -13.89 -20.83
C SER A 18 48.56 -13.90 -19.34
N ALA A 19 49.62 -14.62 -18.99
CA ALA A 19 50.32 -14.51 -17.73
C ALA A 19 51.71 -13.96 -18.05
N LEU A 20 52.22 -13.09 -17.17
CA LEU A 20 53.60 -12.94 -16.67
C LEU A 20 53.76 -11.49 -16.16
N MET A 21 53.78 -11.25 -14.83
CA MET A 21 54.98 -11.17 -13.94
C MET A 21 55.64 -9.77 -14.00
N LEU A 22 56.18 -9.12 -12.96
CA LEU A 22 56.81 -9.51 -11.68
C LEU A 22 56.94 -8.29 -10.72
N ALA A 23 56.91 -8.58 -9.42
CA ALA A 23 57.67 -8.03 -8.28
C ALA A 23 57.80 -6.50 -7.99
N GLY A 24 57.28 -6.13 -6.80
CA GLY A 24 58.11 -5.66 -5.67
C GLY A 24 58.28 -4.15 -5.44
N CYS A 25 57.59 -3.60 -4.42
CA CYS A 25 58.16 -2.66 -3.44
C CYS A 25 57.14 -2.46 -2.29
N GLY A 26 57.60 -2.50 -1.05
CA GLY A 26 56.76 -2.34 0.14
C GLY A 26 56.28 -0.89 0.35
N GLY A 27 55.22 -0.74 1.14
CA GLY A 27 54.77 0.57 1.61
C GLY A 27 53.36 0.52 2.18
N ASP A 28 53.28 0.63 3.50
CA ASP A 28 52.07 0.93 4.28
C ASP A 28 51.22 2.02 3.64
N GLY A 29 49.90 1.85 3.70
CA GLY A 29 48.95 2.90 3.38
C GLY A 29 47.62 2.38 2.89
N GLU A 30 46.87 1.73 3.78
CA GLU A 30 45.41 1.65 3.66
C GLU A 30 44.85 3.07 3.43
N LYS A 31 44.48 3.35 2.19
CA LYS A 31 43.42 4.30 1.88
C LYS A 31 42.41 3.55 1.05
N SER A 32 41.55 2.80 1.74
CA SER A 32 40.24 2.46 1.20
C SER A 32 39.56 3.76 0.82
N GLU A 33 39.38 3.94 -0.48
CA GLU A 33 38.35 4.80 -1.04
C GLU A 33 37.01 4.32 -0.48
N GLY A 34 36.61 4.90 0.66
CA GLY A 34 35.24 4.89 1.13
C GLY A 34 34.42 5.70 0.16
N ASN A 35 34.06 5.10 -0.97
CA ASN A 35 32.86 5.48 -1.69
C ASN A 35 31.69 5.23 -0.74
N ASP A 36 31.31 6.25 0.04
CA ASP A 36 29.99 6.38 0.66
C ASP A 36 28.95 6.56 -0.47
N ALA A 37 28.85 5.53 -1.31
CA ALA A 37 27.74 5.32 -2.19
C ALA A 37 26.69 4.56 -1.40
N SER A 38 25.53 5.20 -1.23
CA SER A 38 24.29 4.63 -0.70
C SER A 38 23.98 4.84 0.79
N ALA A 39 24.06 6.08 1.26
CA ALA A 39 22.96 6.58 2.08
C ALA A 39 21.78 6.84 1.14
N LYS A 40 21.04 5.77 0.79
CA LYS A 40 19.73 5.91 0.15
C LYS A 40 18.90 6.85 1.02
N ASP A 41 18.41 7.92 0.41
CA ASP A 41 17.53 8.94 0.96
C ASP A 41 16.36 8.28 1.69
N ARG A 42 16.54 7.96 2.98
CA ARG A 42 15.45 7.46 3.81
C ARG A 42 14.58 8.67 4.07
N SER A 43 13.36 8.65 3.54
CA SER A 43 12.37 9.70 3.74
C SER A 43 12.37 10.11 5.21
N ALA A 44 12.51 11.41 5.48
CA ALA A 44 12.55 11.91 6.85
C ALA A 44 11.29 11.47 7.61
N GLU A 45 11.44 11.11 8.89
CA GLU A 45 10.29 10.82 9.74
C GLU A 45 9.40 12.05 9.88
N VAL A 46 8.08 11.86 9.70
CA VAL A 46 7.05 12.89 9.85
C VAL A 46 6.07 12.51 10.95
N ARG A 47 5.23 13.45 11.38
CA ARG A 47 4.11 13.13 12.26
C ARG A 47 3.08 12.30 11.50
N LEU A 48 2.43 11.36 12.16
CA LEU A 48 1.41 10.51 11.51
C LEU A 48 0.30 11.33 10.82
N GLU A 49 -0.08 12.46 11.40
CA GLU A 49 -1.08 13.39 10.85
C GLU A 49 -0.68 14.02 9.50
N GLU A 50 0.62 14.14 9.24
CA GLU A 50 1.17 14.73 8.02
C GLU A 50 1.33 13.68 6.92
N ALA A 51 1.28 12.39 7.29
CA ALA A 51 1.49 11.30 6.36
C ALA A 51 0.25 11.01 5.50
N CYS A 52 0.48 10.39 4.33
CA CYS A 52 -0.56 9.90 3.42
C CYS A 52 -1.62 10.96 3.05
N GLY A 53 -1.16 12.18 2.80
CA GLY A 53 -2.04 13.29 2.42
C GLY A 53 -3.03 13.71 3.50
N GLY A 54 -2.70 13.50 4.78
CA GLY A 54 -3.48 13.97 5.93
C GLY A 54 -4.81 13.22 6.13
N VAL A 55 -4.85 11.92 5.84
CA VAL A 55 -6.02 11.07 6.15
C VAL A 55 -6.11 10.70 7.63
N PHE A 56 -5.00 10.82 8.36
CA PHE A 56 -4.92 10.58 9.79
C PHE A 56 -5.35 11.82 10.56
N ASP A 57 -6.49 11.75 11.25
CA ASP A 57 -6.90 12.82 12.15
C ASP A 57 -6.24 12.71 13.53
N LYS A 58 -6.36 13.78 14.32
CA LYS A 58 -5.84 13.89 15.68
C LYS A 58 -6.21 12.72 16.59
N LYS A 59 -7.41 12.15 16.43
CA LYS A 59 -7.86 11.04 17.28
C LYS A 59 -7.15 9.75 16.89
N ILE A 60 -7.02 9.49 15.60
CA ILE A 60 -6.29 8.32 15.08
C ILE A 60 -4.80 8.43 15.46
N ALA A 61 -4.21 9.62 15.30
CA ALA A 61 -2.83 9.88 15.72
C ALA A 61 -2.62 9.68 17.23
N ALA A 62 -3.57 10.13 18.06
CA ALA A 62 -3.52 9.88 19.50
C ALA A 62 -3.68 8.38 19.85
N GLU A 63 -4.49 7.63 19.11
CA GLU A 63 -4.59 6.17 19.28
C GLU A 63 -3.27 5.48 18.93
N ALA A 64 -2.67 5.81 17.79
CA ALA A 64 -1.38 5.28 17.35
C ALA A 64 -0.24 5.61 18.34
N ALA A 65 -0.21 6.83 18.86
CA ALA A 65 0.79 7.27 19.83
C ALA A 65 0.73 6.46 21.14
N ARG A 66 -0.45 5.98 21.56
CA ARG A 66 -0.58 5.09 22.73
C ARG A 66 0.06 3.72 22.50
N SER A 67 0.20 3.32 21.24
CA SER A 67 0.95 2.11 20.83
C SER A 67 2.44 2.41 20.56
N GLY A 68 2.91 3.61 20.87
CA GLY A 68 4.31 4.01 20.66
C GLY A 68 4.64 4.47 19.24
N VAL A 69 3.62 4.78 18.43
CA VAL A 69 3.78 5.25 17.04
C VAL A 69 3.32 6.70 16.94
N ASP A 70 4.25 7.63 17.13
CA ASP A 70 4.03 9.07 16.96
C ASP A 70 4.67 9.62 15.66
N ARG A 71 5.80 9.01 15.27
CA ARG A 71 6.52 9.30 14.03
C ARG A 71 6.56 8.11 13.10
N VAL A 72 6.51 8.41 11.81
CA VAL A 72 6.49 7.41 10.73
C VAL A 72 7.34 7.86 9.57
N THR A 73 7.88 6.90 8.82
CA THR A 73 8.55 7.13 7.56
C THR A 73 7.57 6.85 6.42
N PRO A 74 7.13 7.87 5.66
CA PRO A 74 6.34 7.66 4.46
C PRO A 74 7.27 7.22 3.33
N VAL A 75 7.08 6.01 2.82
CA VAL A 75 8.00 5.43 1.83
C VAL A 75 7.64 5.86 0.41
N LYS A 76 6.50 5.38 -0.07
CA LYS A 76 5.98 5.69 -1.39
C LYS A 76 4.47 5.52 -1.36
N SER A 77 3.78 6.54 -1.82
CA SER A 77 2.32 6.54 -1.94
C SER A 77 1.94 7.31 -3.19
N GLU A 78 1.06 6.73 -3.99
CA GLU A 78 0.39 7.45 -5.06
C GLU A 78 -0.56 8.48 -4.46
N SER A 79 -0.66 9.65 -5.08
CA SER A 79 -1.72 10.58 -4.73
C SER A 79 -3.09 9.99 -5.10
N PRO A 80 -4.17 10.34 -4.39
CA PRO A 80 -5.50 9.87 -4.75
C PRO A 80 -5.91 10.17 -6.19
N ALA A 81 -5.40 11.26 -6.78
CA ALA A 81 -5.66 11.63 -8.17
C ALA A 81 -4.91 10.73 -9.17
N GLU A 82 -3.65 10.36 -8.88
CA GLU A 82 -2.89 9.41 -9.70
C GLU A 82 -3.53 8.03 -9.67
N ALA A 83 -3.88 7.53 -8.49
CA ALA A 83 -4.58 6.26 -8.33
C ALA A 83 -5.94 6.28 -9.06
N ALA A 84 -6.73 7.35 -8.92
CA ALA A 84 -7.99 7.52 -9.64
C ALA A 84 -7.79 7.49 -11.17
N ALA A 85 -6.75 8.16 -11.68
CA ALA A 85 -6.43 8.17 -13.11
C ALA A 85 -5.98 6.78 -13.61
N GLY A 86 -5.27 6.01 -12.79
CA GLY A 86 -4.92 4.62 -13.06
C GLY A 86 -6.14 3.70 -13.08
N LEU A 87 -6.95 3.73 -12.02
CA LEU A 87 -8.16 2.92 -11.85
C LEU A 87 -9.25 3.24 -12.88
N SER A 88 -9.23 4.42 -13.50
CA SER A 88 -10.18 4.82 -14.53
C SER A 88 -9.90 4.19 -15.91
N LYS A 89 -8.77 3.48 -16.07
CA LYS A 89 -8.40 2.80 -17.32
C LYS A 89 -8.83 1.34 -17.29
N GLU A 90 -9.37 0.82 -18.40
CA GLU A 90 -9.81 -0.59 -18.48
C GLU A 90 -8.68 -1.62 -18.28
N THR A 91 -7.41 -1.22 -18.46
CA THR A 91 -6.26 -2.13 -18.38
C THR A 91 -5.74 -2.36 -16.96
N THR A 92 -6.24 -1.66 -15.95
CA THR A 92 -5.72 -1.72 -14.57
C THR A 92 -6.52 -2.66 -13.67
N TRP A 93 -7.38 -3.51 -14.24
CA TRP A 93 -8.16 -4.46 -13.47
C TRP A 93 -7.25 -5.48 -12.78
N GLY A 94 -7.35 -5.57 -11.45
CA GLY A 94 -6.46 -6.39 -10.62
C GLY A 94 -5.09 -5.76 -10.33
N THR A 95 -4.80 -4.56 -10.85
CA THR A 95 -3.62 -3.79 -10.45
C THR A 95 -3.96 -3.00 -9.19
N GLY A 96 -3.19 -3.22 -8.12
CA GLY A 96 -3.28 -2.44 -6.89
C GLY A 96 -2.54 -1.11 -7.01
N HIS A 97 -3.06 -0.11 -6.30
CA HIS A 97 -2.46 1.22 -6.15
C HIS A 97 -2.22 1.50 -4.67
N ASP A 98 -0.97 1.75 -4.30
CA ASP A 98 -0.58 2.02 -2.92
C ASP A 98 -0.86 3.48 -2.57
N LEU A 99 -1.88 3.73 -1.77
CA LEU A 99 -2.30 5.08 -1.37
C LEU A 99 -1.58 5.57 -0.11
N CYS A 100 -1.06 4.63 0.68
CA CYS A 100 -0.34 4.90 1.92
C CYS A 100 0.54 3.70 2.26
N PHE A 101 1.81 3.95 2.54
CA PHE A 101 2.70 2.94 3.11
C PHE A 101 3.61 3.60 4.14
N LEU A 102 3.45 3.18 5.39
CA LEU A 102 4.15 3.74 6.54
C LEU A 102 5.05 2.69 7.16
N GLU A 103 6.30 3.07 7.38
CA GLU A 103 7.28 2.27 8.10
C GLU A 103 7.68 2.95 9.41
N ASN A 104 8.27 2.17 10.31
CA ASN A 104 9.07 2.71 11.42
C ASN A 104 10.51 2.99 10.98
N GLY A 105 11.32 3.62 11.84
CA GLY A 105 12.73 3.90 11.56
C GLY A 105 13.63 2.67 11.33
N ARG A 106 13.10 1.44 11.45
CA ARG A 106 13.78 0.17 11.12
C ARG A 106 13.36 -0.41 9.77
N GLY A 107 12.41 0.21 9.07
CA GLY A 107 11.86 -0.27 7.81
C GLY A 107 10.80 -1.37 7.95
N GLU A 108 10.21 -1.53 9.14
CA GLU A 108 9.09 -2.46 9.34
C GLU A 108 7.77 -1.75 9.02
N GLU A 109 6.90 -2.42 8.27
CA GLU A 109 5.56 -1.92 7.92
C GLU A 109 4.74 -1.69 9.20
N LEU A 110 4.27 -0.46 9.37
CA LEU A 110 3.33 -0.07 10.43
C LEU A 110 1.89 -0.09 9.93
N MET A 111 1.67 0.44 8.73
CA MET A 111 0.35 0.55 8.14
C MET A 111 0.48 0.69 6.62
N SER A 112 -0.39 -0.01 5.90
CA SER A 112 -0.56 0.18 4.46
C SER A 112 -2.03 0.29 4.10
N LEU A 113 -2.30 1.15 3.12
CA LEU A 113 -3.62 1.32 2.54
C LEU A 113 -3.47 1.30 1.02
N ASP A 114 -4.11 0.33 0.40
CA ASP A 114 -4.11 0.13 -1.05
C ASP A 114 -5.54 0.11 -1.60
N VAL A 115 -5.67 0.28 -2.91
CA VAL A 115 -6.93 0.14 -3.64
C VAL A 115 -6.75 -0.65 -4.92
N ALA A 116 -7.68 -1.54 -5.23
CA ALA A 116 -7.71 -2.28 -6.48
C ALA A 116 -9.14 -2.56 -6.94
N TRP A 117 -9.30 -2.92 -8.22
CA TRP A 117 -10.53 -3.54 -8.70
C TRP A 117 -10.60 -5.01 -8.31
N VAL A 118 -11.69 -5.43 -7.67
CA VAL A 118 -11.99 -6.84 -7.38
C VAL A 118 -13.11 -7.37 -8.28
N ALA A 119 -13.02 -8.63 -8.68
CA ALA A 119 -13.89 -9.27 -9.67
C ALA A 119 -15.26 -9.73 -9.11
N HIS A 120 -15.86 -8.92 -8.24
CA HIS A 120 -17.25 -9.06 -7.81
C HIS A 120 -17.85 -7.67 -7.53
N PRO A 121 -19.18 -7.51 -7.67
CA PRO A 121 -19.84 -6.27 -7.26
C PRO A 121 -19.90 -6.17 -5.73
N VAL A 122 -20.21 -4.96 -5.25
CA VAL A 122 -20.64 -4.76 -3.86
C VAL A 122 -21.93 -5.54 -3.61
N PRO A 123 -21.98 -6.47 -2.63
CA PRO A 123 -23.17 -7.26 -2.34
C PRO A 123 -24.36 -6.41 -1.93
N GLY A 124 -25.58 -6.89 -2.22
CA GLY A 124 -26.82 -6.24 -1.79
C GLY A 124 -27.24 -4.99 -2.58
N GLY A 125 -26.40 -4.52 -3.52
CA GLY A 125 -26.70 -3.35 -4.35
C GLY A 125 -26.40 -2.01 -3.68
N ASP A 126 -25.86 -2.03 -2.45
CA ASP A 126 -25.39 -0.86 -1.71
C ASP A 126 -24.26 -0.13 -2.46
N SER A 127 -24.04 1.13 -2.11
CA SER A 127 -22.93 1.91 -2.66
C SER A 127 -21.58 1.47 -2.11
N VAL A 128 -21.57 0.99 -0.86
CA VAL A 128 -20.36 0.71 -0.10
C VAL A 128 -20.62 -0.44 0.87
N ARG A 129 -19.64 -1.33 1.05
CA ARG A 129 -19.63 -2.36 2.09
C ARG A 129 -18.33 -2.27 2.88
N ALA A 130 -18.43 -2.07 4.18
CA ALA A 130 -17.29 -2.02 5.09
C ALA A 130 -17.16 -3.33 5.88
N SER A 131 -15.92 -3.78 6.09
CA SER A 131 -15.58 -4.88 6.98
C SER A 131 -14.41 -4.45 7.86
N VAL A 132 -14.68 -4.15 9.14
CA VAL A 132 -13.68 -3.70 10.12
C VAL A 132 -13.82 -4.47 11.43
N GLY A 133 -12.75 -4.57 12.22
CA GLY A 133 -12.74 -5.27 13.51
C GLY A 133 -12.82 -6.80 13.42
N LYS A 134 -12.79 -7.36 12.21
CA LYS A 134 -12.71 -8.80 11.93
C LYS A 134 -11.66 -8.99 10.84
N PRO A 135 -10.38 -9.18 11.20
CA PRO A 135 -9.31 -9.30 10.21
C PRO A 135 -9.56 -10.49 9.28
N ILE A 136 -9.39 -10.28 7.98
CA ILE A 136 -9.48 -11.33 6.94
C ILE A 136 -8.21 -11.27 6.10
N GLY A 137 -7.55 -12.40 5.90
CA GLY A 137 -6.39 -12.48 5.01
C GLY A 137 -5.20 -11.58 5.39
N GLY A 138 -5.07 -11.20 6.67
CA GLY A 138 -4.03 -10.29 7.15
C GLY A 138 -4.35 -8.80 6.99
N SER A 139 -5.52 -8.45 6.47
CA SER A 139 -6.05 -7.08 6.49
C SER A 139 -6.75 -6.80 7.83
N ALA A 140 -6.56 -5.60 8.36
CA ALA A 140 -7.28 -5.08 9.53
C ALA A 140 -8.71 -4.63 9.20
N GLY A 141 -8.95 -4.26 7.95
CA GLY A 141 -10.28 -3.99 7.42
C GLY A 141 -10.28 -3.64 5.95
N SER A 142 -11.44 -3.76 5.32
CA SER A 142 -11.65 -3.41 3.91
C SER A 142 -12.91 -2.58 3.71
N LEU A 143 -12.94 -1.85 2.59
CA LEU A 143 -14.09 -1.09 2.12
C LEU A 143 -14.26 -1.34 0.62
N GLU A 144 -15.32 -2.05 0.25
CA GLU A 144 -15.71 -2.22 -1.13
C GLU A 144 -16.62 -1.06 -1.56
N VAL A 145 -16.31 -0.42 -2.68
CA VAL A 145 -17.03 0.75 -3.18
C VAL A 145 -17.50 0.51 -4.61
N ARG A 146 -18.78 0.78 -4.84
CA ARG A 146 -19.39 0.73 -6.16
C ARG A 146 -19.12 2.04 -6.90
N CYS A 147 -18.21 2.02 -7.88
CA CYS A 147 -17.99 3.11 -8.83
C CYS A 147 -18.16 2.54 -10.24
N GLY A 148 -19.23 2.90 -10.95
CA GLY A 148 -19.38 2.55 -12.37
C GLY A 148 -18.71 3.60 -13.24
N LEU A 149 -17.87 3.20 -14.20
CA LEU A 149 -17.31 4.11 -15.21
C LEU A 149 -18.16 4.04 -16.51
N ASN A 150 -18.18 5.12 -17.30
CA ASN A 150 -18.97 5.18 -18.54
C ASN A 150 -18.48 4.16 -19.58
N GLU A 151 -19.45 3.52 -20.24
CA GLU A 151 -19.34 2.32 -21.06
C GLU A 151 -18.93 1.05 -20.29
N ARG A 152 -19.89 0.10 -20.22
CA ARG A 152 -19.74 -1.30 -19.77
C ARG A 152 -19.43 -1.55 -18.28
N ARG A 153 -20.51 -1.81 -17.53
CA ARG A 153 -20.63 -2.89 -16.50
C ARG A 153 -19.55 -3.01 -15.41
N THR A 154 -18.72 -2.00 -15.15
CA THR A 154 -17.70 -2.04 -14.10
C THR A 154 -18.35 -2.11 -12.71
N GLY A 155 -19.26 -1.19 -12.39
CA GLY A 155 -19.94 -1.16 -11.08
C GLY A 155 -20.95 -2.29 -10.81
N ASP A 156 -21.23 -3.15 -11.80
CA ASP A 156 -22.15 -4.30 -11.66
C ASP A 156 -21.41 -5.64 -11.58
N ARG A 157 -20.10 -5.64 -11.89
CA ARG A 157 -19.26 -6.84 -11.91
C ARG A 157 -18.04 -6.72 -11.02
N TYR A 158 -17.66 -5.50 -10.70
CA TYR A 158 -16.46 -5.17 -9.95
C TYR A 158 -16.78 -4.14 -8.86
N ALA A 159 -15.95 -4.15 -7.83
CA ALA A 159 -15.92 -3.14 -6.81
C ALA A 159 -14.49 -2.60 -6.71
N LEU A 160 -14.36 -1.35 -6.29
CA LEU A 160 -13.08 -0.84 -5.78
C LEU A 160 -12.94 -1.33 -4.34
N GLU A 161 -12.01 -2.24 -4.10
CA GLU A 161 -11.68 -2.66 -2.73
C GLU A 161 -10.53 -1.81 -2.22
N PHE A 162 -10.79 -1.09 -1.13
CA PHE A 162 -9.76 -0.45 -0.33
C PHE A 162 -9.39 -1.38 0.81
N THR A 163 -8.12 -1.73 0.92
CA THR A 163 -7.62 -2.64 1.94
C THR A 163 -6.72 -1.88 2.89
N LEU A 164 -6.89 -2.13 4.20
CA LEU A 164 -6.04 -1.58 5.25
C LEU A 164 -5.31 -2.71 5.96
N ARG A 165 -3.99 -2.61 6.09
CA ARG A 165 -3.19 -3.39 7.05
C ARG A 165 -2.76 -2.47 8.18
N ASP A 166 -2.77 -2.99 9.39
CA ASP A 166 -2.47 -2.21 10.59
C ASP A 166 -1.69 -3.05 11.61
N ALA A 167 -0.39 -2.75 11.73
CA ALA A 167 0.46 -3.28 12.79
C ALA A 167 0.50 -2.36 14.03
N VAL A 168 -0.04 -1.13 13.93
CA VAL A 168 -0.14 -0.16 15.04
C VAL A 168 -1.28 -0.52 15.99
N THR A 169 -2.28 -1.26 15.50
CA THR A 169 -3.46 -1.77 16.23
C THR A 169 -4.40 -0.65 16.72
N VAL A 170 -4.69 0.31 15.85
CA VAL A 170 -5.74 1.31 16.08
C VAL A 170 -7.13 0.66 16.07
N SER A 171 -8.14 1.36 16.58
CA SER A 171 -9.48 0.77 16.73
C SER A 171 -10.18 0.51 15.39
N ALA A 172 -11.14 -0.41 15.37
CA ALA A 172 -12.03 -0.62 14.21
C ALA A 172 -12.75 0.67 13.74
N HIS A 173 -13.04 1.59 14.67
CA HIS A 173 -13.58 2.91 14.33
C HIS A 173 -12.58 3.76 13.55
N SER A 174 -11.30 3.76 13.97
CA SER A 174 -10.21 4.41 13.25
C SER A 174 -9.98 3.78 11.87
N HIS A 175 -10.05 2.44 11.75
CA HIS A 175 -10.01 1.77 10.44
C HIS A 175 -11.13 2.24 9.51
N ALA A 176 -12.38 2.29 10.00
CA ALA A 176 -13.51 2.76 9.22
C ALA A 176 -13.31 4.21 8.73
N LYS A 177 -12.79 5.08 9.59
CA LYS A 177 -12.50 6.48 9.25
C LYS A 177 -11.44 6.59 8.15
N LEU A 178 -10.34 5.87 8.28
CA LEU A 178 -9.26 5.86 7.29
C LEU A 178 -9.74 5.37 5.93
N LEU A 179 -10.41 4.21 5.91
CA LEU A 179 -10.95 3.61 4.68
C LEU A 179 -11.94 4.55 3.99
N ILE A 180 -12.93 5.10 4.73
CA ILE A 180 -13.94 6.00 4.16
C ILE A 180 -13.32 7.31 3.67
N ALA A 181 -12.41 7.93 4.44
CA ALA A 181 -11.78 9.18 4.06
C ALA A 181 -10.93 9.02 2.80
N THR A 182 -10.15 7.94 2.72
CA THR A 182 -9.31 7.65 1.55
C THR A 182 -10.14 7.30 0.33
N ALA A 183 -11.17 6.47 0.48
CA ALA A 183 -12.08 6.13 -0.61
C ALA A 183 -12.78 7.37 -1.17
N LYS A 184 -13.27 8.27 -0.32
CA LYS A 184 -13.83 9.56 -0.75
C LYS A 184 -12.85 10.35 -1.62
N LYS A 185 -11.58 10.46 -1.21
CA LYS A 185 -10.56 11.19 -1.98
C LYS A 185 -10.39 10.59 -3.37
N VAL A 186 -10.19 9.27 -3.47
CA VAL A 186 -10.00 8.58 -4.75
C VAL A 186 -11.26 8.70 -5.62
N THR A 187 -12.43 8.31 -5.11
CA THR A 187 -13.66 8.32 -5.93
C THR A 187 -14.13 9.71 -6.31
N SER A 188 -13.78 10.75 -5.54
CA SER A 188 -14.05 12.14 -5.93
C SER A 188 -13.24 12.59 -7.16
N ALA A 189 -12.07 11.99 -7.39
CA ALA A 189 -11.25 12.22 -8.57
C ALA A 189 -11.60 11.26 -9.73
N MET A 190 -12.47 10.28 -9.49
CA MET A 190 -12.97 9.36 -10.52
C MET A 190 -14.29 9.85 -11.12
N ALA A 191 -14.48 9.58 -12.40
CA ALA A 191 -15.73 9.89 -13.11
C ALA A 191 -16.80 8.80 -12.86
N CYS A 192 -17.11 8.52 -11.59
CA CYS A 192 -18.15 7.55 -11.24
C CYS A 192 -19.52 8.03 -11.75
N GLN A 193 -20.25 7.17 -12.48
CA GLN A 193 -21.61 7.43 -12.99
C GLN A 193 -22.58 7.86 -11.90
N LYS A 194 -22.48 7.20 -10.74
CA LYS A 194 -23.16 7.57 -9.51
C LYS A 194 -22.11 7.75 -8.44
N GLN A 195 -22.14 8.88 -7.76
CA GLN A 195 -21.25 9.12 -6.65
C GLN A 195 -21.60 8.17 -5.48
N PRO A 196 -20.62 7.45 -4.92
CA PRO A 196 -20.87 6.53 -3.82
C PRO A 196 -21.38 7.27 -2.58
N GLN A 197 -22.39 6.71 -1.93
CA GLN A 197 -22.84 7.18 -0.61
C GLN A 197 -22.05 6.45 0.47
N TYR A 198 -21.28 7.22 1.24
CA TYR A 198 -20.46 6.69 2.32
C TYR A 198 -21.20 6.80 3.67
N PRO A 199 -21.22 5.73 4.48
CA PRO A 199 -21.79 5.78 5.81
C PRO A 199 -20.98 6.69 6.74
N ALA A 200 -21.59 7.07 7.86
CA ALA A 200 -20.83 7.67 8.95
C ALA A 200 -19.95 6.59 9.61
N PRO A 201 -18.68 6.88 9.98
CA PRO A 201 -17.81 5.88 10.59
C PRO A 201 -18.40 5.21 11.83
N GLU A 202 -19.15 5.95 12.65
CA GLU A 202 -19.85 5.44 13.84
C GLU A 202 -20.96 4.42 13.54
N SER A 203 -21.55 4.47 12.34
CA SER A 203 -22.52 3.46 11.89
C SER A 203 -21.84 2.18 11.39
N VAL A 204 -20.54 2.23 11.08
CA VAL A 204 -19.73 1.07 10.67
C VAL A 204 -19.11 0.41 11.90
N ALA A 205 -18.46 1.20 12.75
CA ALA A 205 -17.88 0.75 14.00
C ALA A 205 -18.09 1.83 15.08
N PRO A 206 -18.59 1.47 16.27
CA PRO A 206 -18.87 2.44 17.31
C PRO A 206 -17.61 3.15 17.79
N VAL A 207 -17.73 4.41 18.18
CA VAL A 207 -16.64 5.15 18.84
C VAL A 207 -16.18 4.33 20.05
N PRO A 208 -14.89 4.01 20.14
CA PRO A 208 -14.47 3.01 21.08
C PRO A 208 -14.40 3.63 22.48
N LYS A 209 -14.91 2.89 23.46
CA LYS A 209 -14.99 3.36 24.84
C LYS A 209 -13.68 3.01 25.57
N PRO A 210 -13.06 3.95 26.28
CA PRO A 210 -11.93 3.62 27.14
C PRO A 210 -12.37 2.65 28.25
N ASP A 211 -11.56 1.63 28.51
CA ASP A 211 -11.66 0.80 29.70
C ASP A 211 -11.28 1.62 30.94
N LYS A 212 -11.40 1.02 32.12
CA LYS A 212 -11.07 1.66 33.41
C LYS A 212 -9.61 2.12 33.54
N TYR A 213 -8.74 1.74 32.60
CA TYR A 213 -7.33 2.15 32.52
C TYR A 213 -7.07 3.11 31.35
N GLY A 214 -8.11 3.61 30.69
CA GLY A 214 -7.99 4.49 29.53
C GLY A 214 -7.60 3.77 28.23
N ARG A 215 -7.56 2.43 28.22
CA ARG A 215 -7.25 1.63 27.02
C ARG A 215 -8.51 1.41 26.20
N VAL A 216 -8.38 1.52 24.90
CA VAL A 216 -9.51 1.44 23.98
C VAL A 216 -9.62 0.00 23.48
N ALA A 217 -10.83 -0.59 23.52
CA ALA A 217 -11.06 -1.92 22.95
C ALA A 217 -10.74 -1.89 21.44
N ARG A 218 -9.91 -2.84 21.01
CA ARG A 218 -9.39 -2.94 19.65
C ARG A 218 -10.41 -3.61 18.74
#